data_AF-A0A147GMG9-F1
#
_entry.id   AF-A0A147GMG9-F1
#
_cell.length_a   1.000
_cell.length_b   1.000
_cell.length_c   1.000
_cell.angle_alpha   90.00
_cell.angle_beta   90.00
_cell.angle_gamma   90.00
#
_symmetry.space_group_name_H-M   'P 1'
#
loop_
_entity.id
_entity.type
_entity.pdbx_description
1 polymer ?
#
loop_
_entity_poly.entity_id
_entity_poly.type
_entity_poly.pdbx_seq_one_letter_code
_entity_poly.pdbx_strand_id
1 'polypeptide(L)' 'MTHAEIEEQLIALIQSAILKKVDPEVPLLESGLLDSVAAVELMLAVESRFGCTVPITEAQEHLYSVRTLTDFVAANAA' A
#
# COMPACT_ATOMS: atom_id res chain seq x y z
N MET A 1 -9.28 5.81 12.36
CA MET A 1 -7.84 6.04 12.10
C MET A 1 -7.68 7.36 11.35
N THR A 2 -6.56 8.05 11.53
CA THR A 2 -6.26 9.26 10.74
C THR A 2 -5.48 8.87 9.48
N HIS A 3 -5.45 9.76 8.48
CA HIS A 3 -4.70 9.54 7.23
C HIS A 3 -3.21 9.26 7.50
N ALA A 4 -2.61 9.98 8.44
CA ALA A 4 -1.22 9.78 8.85
C ALA A 4 -0.97 8.38 9.43
N GLU A 5 -1.89 7.86 10.25
CA GLU A 5 -1.73 6.51 10.82
C GLU A 5 -1.91 5.38 9.80
N ILE A 6 -2.72 5.61 8.75
CA ILE A 6 -2.82 4.67 7.63
C ILE A 6 -1.52 4.70 6.84
N GLU A 7 -0.99 5.88 6.55
CA GLU A 7 0.27 6.05 5.82
C GLU A 7 1.42 5.35 6.55
N GLU A 8 1.62 5.60 7.84
CA GLU A 8 2.67 4.96 8.64
C GLU A 8 2.55 3.44 8.68
N GLN A 9 1.34 2.91 8.89
CA GLN A 9 1.12 1.45 8.90
C GLN A 9 1.36 0.84 7.53
N LEU A 10 0.94 1.52 6.46
CA LEU A 10 1.12 1.06 5.09
C LEU A 10 2.60 1.05 4.71
N ILE A 11 3.34 2.11 5.04
CA ILE A 11 4.79 2.17 4.89
C ILE A 11 5.45 1.00 5.61
N ALA A 12 5.08 0.74 6.87
CA ALA A 12 5.64 -0.36 7.66
C ALA A 12 5.35 -1.75 7.03
N LEU A 13 4.13 -1.95 6.52
CA LEU A 13 3.74 -3.16 5.80
C LEU A 13 4.56 -3.33 4.52
N ILE A 14 4.69 -2.26 3.73
CA ILE A 14 5.47 -2.26 2.49
C ILE A 14 6.93 -2.59 2.79
N GLN A 15 7.55 -1.89 3.73
CA GLN A 15 8.95 -2.12 4.11
C GLN A 15 9.19 -3.56 4.57
N SER A 16 8.21 -4.15 5.25
CA SER A 16 8.27 -5.57 5.67
C SER A 16 8.14 -6.53 4.49
N ALA A 17 7.29 -6.21 3.50
CA ALA A 17 7.10 -7.02 2.29
C ALA A 17 8.30 -6.96 1.34
N ILE A 18 8.88 -5.77 1.12
CA ILE A 18 9.99 -5.57 0.16
C ILE A 18 11.38 -5.67 0.81
N LEU A 19 11.45 -5.81 2.14
CA LEU A 19 12.69 -5.85 2.94
C LEU A 19 13.64 -4.67 2.62
N LYS A 20 13.07 -3.53 2.22
CA LYS A 20 13.79 -2.30 1.85
C LYS A 20 13.09 -1.11 2.47
N LYS A 21 13.88 -0.08 2.73
CA LYS A 21 13.37 1.21 3.19
C LYS A 21 12.60 1.87 2.05
N VAL A 22 11.41 2.35 2.36
CA VAL A 22 10.52 3.00 1.40
C VAL A 22 10.11 4.35 1.95
N ASP A 23 10.26 5.39 1.14
CA ASP A 23 9.80 6.72 1.45
C ASP A 23 8.37 6.90 0.93
N PRO A 24 7.46 7.53 1.69
CA PRO A 24 6.07 7.74 1.27
C PRO A 24 5.93 8.58 0.01
N GLU A 25 6.95 9.40 -0.29
CA GLU A 25 6.99 10.25 -1.48
C GLU A 25 7.63 9.57 -2.70
N VAL A 26 8.21 8.37 -2.54
CA VAL A 26 8.84 7.65 -3.65
C VAL A 26 7.79 6.83 -4.40
N PRO A 27 7.71 6.95 -5.74
CA PRO A 27 6.85 6.10 -6.55
C PRO A 27 7.35 4.64 -6.48
N LEU A 28 6.57 3.79 -5.82
CA LEU A 28 6.90 2.38 -5.56
C LEU A 28 7.07 1.57 -6.86
N LEU A 29 6.20 1.86 -7.83
CA LEU A 29 6.18 1.22 -9.15
C LEU A 29 7.34 1.72 -10.03
N GLU A 30 7.54 3.05 -10.13
CA GLU A 30 8.61 3.60 -10.97
C GLU A 30 10.00 3.30 -10.41
N SER A 31 10.12 3.22 -9.09
CA SER A 31 11.37 2.81 -8.45
C SER A 31 11.64 1.31 -8.57
N GLY A 32 10.71 0.53 -9.13
CA GLY A 32 10.80 -0.93 -9.25
C GLY A 32 10.92 -1.63 -7.89
N LEU A 33 10.42 -1.00 -6.83
CA LEU A 33 10.47 -1.53 -5.47
C LEU A 33 9.34 -2.52 -5.21
N LEU A 34 8.24 -2.40 -5.96
CA LEU A 34 7.08 -3.28 -5.83
C LEU A 34 7.04 -4.28 -6.98
N ASP A 35 7.41 -5.53 -6.69
CA ASP A 35 7.20 -6.67 -7.57
C ASP A 35 5.72 -7.10 -7.56
N SER A 36 5.24 -7.75 -8.63
CA SER A 36 3.86 -8.26 -8.72
C SER A 36 3.46 -9.16 -7.55
N VAL A 37 4.42 -9.84 -6.90
CA VAL A 37 4.18 -10.65 -5.70
C VAL A 37 4.03 -9.77 -4.46
N ALA A 38 4.91 -8.78 -4.29
CA ALA A 38 4.86 -7.85 -3.17
C ALA A 38 3.56 -7.05 -3.17
N ALA A 39 3.07 -6.67 -4.35
CA ALA A 39 1.76 -6.03 -4.53
C ALA A 39 0.61 -6.86 -3.96
N VAL A 40 0.59 -8.17 -4.25
CA VAL A 40 -0.45 -9.10 -3.75
C VAL A 40 -0.38 -9.26 -2.24
N GLU A 41 0.83 -9.44 -1.69
CA GLU A 41 1.05 -9.52 -0.23
C GLU A 41 0.55 -8.25 0.47
N LEU A 42 0.83 -7.07 -0.10
CA LEU A 42 0.38 -5.77 0.38
C LEU A 42 -1.15 -5.67 0.41
N MET A 43 -1.82 -6.08 -0.68
CA MET A 43 -3.28 -6.08 -0.77
C MET A 43 -3.91 -6.99 0.28
N LEU A 44 -3.36 -8.19 0.46
CA LEU A 44 -3.84 -9.15 1.46
C LEU A 44 -3.63 -8.62 2.88
N ALA A 45 -2.49 -7.98 3.14
CA ALA A 45 -2.21 -7.34 4.42
C ALA A 45 -3.13 -6.16 4.69
N VAL A 46 -3.41 -5.32 3.70
CA VAL A 46 -4.34 -4.19 3.78
C VAL A 46 -5.76 -4.68 4.04
N GLU A 47 -6.21 -5.71 3.33
CA GLU A 47 -7.53 -6.32 3.56
C GLU A 47 -7.62 -6.89 4.98
N SER A 48 -6.61 -7.65 5.42
CA SER A 48 -6.59 -8.23 6.77
C SER A 48 -6.48 -7.18 7.88
N ARG A 49 -5.84 -6.03 7.63
CA ARG A 49 -5.56 -5.01 8.63
C ARG A 49 -6.65 -3.94 8.71
N PHE A 50 -7.17 -3.54 7.56
CA PHE A 50 -8.08 -2.41 7.39
C PHE A 50 -9.48 -2.82 6.89
N GLY A 51 -9.68 -4.09 6.53
CA GLY A 51 -10.95 -4.56 5.96
C GLY A 51 -11.22 -4.03 4.55
N CYS A 52 -10.19 -3.51 3.88
CA CYS A 52 -10.30 -2.87 2.57
C CYS A 52 -9.78 -3.82 1.48
N THR A 53 -10.66 -4.26 0.58
CA THR A 53 -10.29 -5.11 -0.56
C THR A 53 -9.88 -4.23 -1.74
N VAL A 54 -8.60 -4.30 -2.12
CA VAL A 54 -8.09 -3.64 -3.33
C VAL A 54 -8.12 -4.65 -4.48
N PRO A 55 -8.91 -4.42 -5.55
CA PRO A 55 -8.93 -5.33 -6.69
C PRO A 55 -7.63 -5.24 -7.50
N ILE A 56 -7.09 -6.39 -7.92
CA ILE A 56 -5.84 -6.51 -8.69
C ILE A 56 -5.82 -5.65 -9.97
N THR A 57 -6.99 -5.41 -10.57
CA THR A 57 -7.14 -4.59 -11.77
C THR A 57 -6.85 -3.12 -11.52
N GLU A 58 -7.17 -2.62 -10.33
CA GLU A 58 -6.96 -1.23 -9.91
C GLU A 58 -5.70 -1.10 -9.05
N ALA A 59 -5.14 -2.23 -8.61
CA ALA A 59 -3.92 -2.30 -7.82
C ALA A 59 -2.75 -1.61 -8.53
N GLN A 60 -2.61 -1.71 -9.85
CA GLN A 60 -1.53 -1.00 -10.55
C GLN A 60 -1.68 0.53 -10.49
N GLU A 61 -2.90 1.05 -10.49
CA GLU A 61 -3.16 2.49 -10.38
C GLU A 61 -3.08 2.97 -8.93
N HIS A 62 -3.62 2.21 -7.97
CA HIS A 62 -3.64 2.58 -6.56
C HIS A 62 -2.34 2.28 -5.80
N LEU A 63 -1.60 1.22 -6.17
CA LEU A 63 -0.27 0.91 -5.62
C LEU A 63 0.85 1.74 -6.29
N TYR A 64 0.51 2.69 -7.17
CA TYR A 64 1.48 3.57 -7.81
C TYR A 64 2.31 4.36 -6.78
N SER A 65 1.68 4.75 -5.66
CA SER A 65 2.33 5.46 -4.55
C SER A 65 1.66 5.13 -3.23
N VAL A 66 2.44 5.17 -2.14
CA VAL A 66 1.94 4.96 -0.77
C VAL A 66 0.73 5.87 -0.50
N ARG A 67 0.84 7.15 -0.86
CA ARG A 67 -0.24 8.14 -0.71
C ARG A 67 -1.55 7.75 -1.39
N THR A 68 -1.51 7.28 -2.63
CA THR A 68 -2.73 6.91 -3.37
C THR A 68 -3.44 5.73 -2.70
N LEU A 69 -2.66 4.76 -2.24
CA LEU A 69 -3.18 3.63 -1.49
C LEU A 69 -3.69 4.05 -0.11
N THR A 70 -3.00 4.96 0.58
CA THR A 70 -3.44 5.54 1.85
C THR A 70 -4.78 6.26 1.70
N ASP A 71 -4.96 7.05 0.64
CA ASP A 71 -6.21 7.75 0.36
C ASP A 71 -7.36 6.76 0.09
N PHE A 72 -7.09 5.73 -0.73
CA PHE A 72 -8.05 4.66 -1.01
C PHE A 72 -8.46 3.90 0.27
N VAL A 73 -7.48 3.51 1.09
CA VAL A 73 -7.72 2.83 2.36
C VAL A 73 -8.43 3.77 3.34
N ALA A 74 -8.09 5.05 3.40
CA ALA A 74 -8.78 6.01 4.27
C ALA A 74 -10.26 6.20 3.87
N ALA A 75 -10.57 6.12 2.58
CA ALA A 75 -11.93 6.23 2.06
C ALA A 75 -12.75 4.94 2.20
N ASN A 76 -12.10 3.77 2.21
CA ASN A 76 -12.77 2.45 2.18
C ASN A 76 -12.54 1.59 3.44
N ALA A 77 -11.70 2.00 4.37
CA ALA A 77 -11.53 1.31 5.65
C ALA A 77 -12.83 1.37 6.46
N ALA A 78 -13.26 0.22 6.97
CA ALA A 78 -14.47 0.04 7.75
C ALA A 78 -14.23 0.17 9.26
#